data_AF-A0A961QUJ2-F1
#
_entry.id   AF-A0A961QUJ2-F1
#
_cell.length_a   1.000
_cell.length_b   1.000
_cell.length_c   1.000
_cell.angle_alpha   90.00
_cell.angle_beta   90.00
_cell.angle_gamma   90.00
#
_symmetry.space_group_name_H-M   'P 1'
#
loop_
_entity.id
_entity.type
_entity.pdbx_description
1 polymer ?
#
loop_
_entity_poly.entity_id
_entity_poly.type
_entity_poly.pdbx_seq_one_letter_code
_entity_poly.pdbx_strand_id
1 'polypeptide(L)'
;GLPPFLPLICYEAIFPQGLRAPEGRADWLVQVTNDAWFGEVSGPYQHLAQARVRAIEQGLPLARSANTGISAMIDPKGRVTERLGLGVIGHFDAPLPPALPPTAYSRLGDFPVLAALILICGLTVLKFWNGVFRRTPR
;
A
#
# COMPACT_ATOMS: atom_id res chain seq x y z
N GLY A 1 14.68 19.92 -11.75
CA GLY A 1 13.56 19.14 -12.29
C GLY A 1 12.72 18.61 -11.14
N LEU A 2 11.56 18.00 -11.42
CA LEU A 2 10.79 17.29 -10.40
C LEU A 2 11.61 16.13 -9.83
N PRO A 3 11.50 15.83 -8.52
CA PRO A 3 12.16 14.68 -7.93
C PRO A 3 11.64 13.37 -8.55
N PRO A 4 12.46 12.30 -8.63
CA PRO A 4 12.06 11.02 -9.22
C PRO A 4 10.80 10.46 -8.56
N PHE A 5 9.87 9.98 -9.38
CA PHE A 5 8.60 9.41 -8.92
C PHE A 5 8.39 8.01 -9.45
N LEU A 6 7.55 7.25 -8.74
CA LEU A 6 7.04 5.97 -9.21
C LEU A 6 5.57 6.15 -9.65
N PRO A 7 5.26 5.98 -10.95
CA PRO A 7 3.89 5.97 -11.42
C PRO A 7 3.19 4.66 -11.05
N LEU A 8 1.94 4.76 -10.62
CA LEU A 8 1.02 3.66 -10.33
C LEU A 8 -0.26 3.88 -11.13
N ILE A 9 -0.55 2.96 -12.04
CA ILE A 9 -1.72 3.03 -12.90
C ILE A 9 -2.85 2.23 -12.26
N CYS A 10 -3.91 2.93 -11.91
CA CYS A 10 -5.16 2.35 -11.41
C CYS A 10 -4.92 1.33 -10.27
N TYR A 11 -5.13 0.04 -10.56
CA TYR A 11 -5.03 -1.07 -9.62
C TYR A 11 -3.60 -1.34 -9.12
N GLU A 12 -2.56 -0.84 -9.76
CA GLU A 12 -1.18 -1.09 -9.30
C GLU A 12 -0.95 -0.65 -7.85
N ALA A 13 -1.70 0.35 -7.36
CA ALA A 13 -1.63 0.78 -5.97
C ALA A 13 -2.23 -0.21 -4.95
N ILE A 14 -2.93 -1.28 -5.36
CA ILE A 14 -3.41 -2.28 -4.41
C ILE A 14 -2.35 -3.34 -4.12
N PHE A 15 -1.39 -3.54 -5.02
CA PHE A 15 -0.33 -4.52 -4.87
C PHE A 15 0.86 -3.91 -4.14
N PRO A 16 1.29 -4.47 -3.00
CA PRO A 16 2.47 -3.97 -2.32
C PRO A 16 3.78 -4.39 -3.01
N GLN A 17 3.75 -5.48 -3.79
CA GLN A 17 4.93 -5.99 -4.49
C GLN A 17 5.26 -5.11 -5.70
N GLY A 18 6.55 -4.94 -6.00
CA GLY A 18 7.00 -4.27 -7.22
C GLY A 18 7.05 -2.74 -7.16
N LEU A 19 6.81 -2.13 -6.00
CA LEU A 19 6.91 -0.67 -5.82
C LEU A 19 8.36 -0.17 -5.74
N ARG A 20 9.17 -0.45 -6.77
CA ARG A 20 10.54 0.06 -6.91
C ARG A 20 10.73 0.62 -8.31
N ALA A 21 11.32 1.80 -8.40
CA ALA A 21 11.71 2.35 -9.69
C ALA A 21 12.97 1.59 -10.19
N PRO A 22 13.19 1.52 -11.52
CA PRO A 22 14.39 0.91 -12.09
C PRO A 22 15.69 1.49 -11.53
N GLU A 23 15.69 2.78 -11.22
CA GLU A 23 16.85 3.52 -10.71
C GLU A 23 16.97 3.51 -9.18
N GLY A 24 16.09 2.80 -8.48
CA GLY A 24 16.09 2.68 -7.03
C GLY A 24 14.82 3.20 -6.37
N ARG A 25 14.97 3.75 -5.16
CA ARG A 25 13.83 4.27 -4.39
C ARG A 25 13.41 5.63 -4.95
N ALA A 26 12.14 5.77 -5.31
CA ALA A 26 11.57 7.05 -5.68
C ALA A 26 11.43 8.00 -4.48
N ASP A 27 11.28 9.29 -4.75
CA ASP A 27 11.05 10.30 -3.71
C ASP A 27 9.56 10.53 -3.44
N TRP A 28 8.69 10.10 -4.35
CA TRP A 28 7.24 10.18 -4.20
C TRP A 28 6.51 9.23 -5.15
N LEU A 29 5.21 9.06 -4.91
CA LEU A 29 4.32 8.19 -5.68
C LEU A 29 3.29 9.04 -6.44
N VAL A 30 2.98 8.62 -7.66
CA VAL A 30 1.88 9.19 -8.45
C VAL A 30 0.90 8.09 -8.76
N GLN A 31 -0.36 8.24 -8.38
CA GLN A 31 -1.41 7.34 -8.80
C GLN A 31 -2.37 8.04 -9.77
N VAL A 32 -2.44 7.54 -11.00
CA VAL A 32 -3.44 7.96 -11.98
C VAL A 32 -4.47 6.86 -12.14
N THR A 33 -5.75 7.16 -11.91
CA THR A 33 -6.79 6.13 -11.86
C THR A 33 -8.15 6.63 -12.36
N ASN A 34 -9.01 5.68 -12.73
CA ASN A 34 -10.40 5.92 -13.08
C ASN A 34 -11.27 5.02 -12.22
N ASP A 35 -11.97 5.60 -11.24
CA ASP A 35 -12.81 4.84 -10.32
C ASP A 35 -14.27 4.74 -10.79
N ALA A 36 -14.62 5.22 -12.00
CA ALA A 36 -16.00 5.19 -12.50
C ALA A 36 -16.64 3.80 -12.46
N TRP A 37 -15.83 2.76 -12.66
CA TRP A 37 -16.24 1.36 -12.68
C TRP A 37 -16.70 0.84 -11.30
N PHE A 38 -16.33 1.50 -10.21
CA PHE A 38 -16.70 1.10 -8.86
C PHE A 38 -18.05 1.66 -8.37
N GLY A 39 -18.64 2.61 -9.12
CA GLY A 39 -19.80 3.36 -8.67
C GLY A 39 -19.51 4.28 -7.47
N GLU A 40 -20.55 4.64 -6.72
CA GLU A 40 -20.47 5.71 -5.70
C GLU A 40 -20.41 5.20 -4.25
N VAL A 41 -20.32 3.88 -4.07
CA VAL A 41 -20.41 3.23 -2.75
C VAL A 41 -19.01 2.96 -2.19
N SER A 42 -18.67 1.74 -1.77
CA SER A 42 -17.46 1.47 -1.00
C SER A 42 -16.18 1.39 -1.83
N GLY A 43 -16.29 1.05 -3.13
CA GLY A 43 -15.14 0.74 -3.98
C GLY A 43 -14.09 1.86 -4.06
N PRO A 44 -14.46 3.12 -4.39
CA PRO A 44 -13.50 4.22 -4.48
C PRO A 44 -12.82 4.53 -3.13
N TYR A 45 -13.55 4.39 -2.01
CA TYR A 45 -12.99 4.60 -0.67
C TYR A 45 -12.02 3.48 -0.27
N GLN A 46 -12.34 2.23 -0.60
CA GLN A 46 -11.43 1.10 -0.39
C GLN A 46 -10.17 1.25 -1.25
N HIS A 47 -10.33 1.69 -2.50
CA HIS A 47 -9.20 1.93 -3.40
C HIS A 47 -8.29 3.07 -2.90
N LEU A 48 -8.87 4.17 -2.41
CA LEU A 48 -8.13 5.23 -1.73
C LEU A 48 -7.42 4.72 -0.48
N ALA A 49 -8.08 3.89 0.34
CA ALA A 49 -7.47 3.32 1.53
C ALA A 49 -6.23 2.48 1.20
N GLN A 50 -6.28 1.66 0.14
CA GLN A 50 -5.12 0.90 -0.32
C GLN A 50 -3.98 1.82 -0.77
N ALA A 51 -4.27 2.88 -1.54
CA ALA A 51 -3.25 3.86 -1.93
C ALA A 51 -2.56 4.51 -0.72
N ARG A 52 -3.32 4.83 0.34
CA ARG A 52 -2.76 5.36 1.59
C ARG A 52 -1.81 4.37 2.28
N VAL A 53 -2.12 3.08 2.24
CA VAL A 53 -1.22 2.04 2.79
C VAL A 53 0.10 2.00 2.03
N ARG A 54 0.11 2.17 0.69
CA ARG A 54 1.35 2.25 -0.10
C ARG A 54 2.24 3.42 0.32
N ALA A 55 1.64 4.59 0.59
CA ALA A 55 2.37 5.75 1.11
C ALA A 55 3.06 5.43 2.45
N ILE A 56 2.33 4.78 3.37
CA ILE A 56 2.84 4.35 4.69
C ILE A 56 3.98 3.33 4.53
N GLU A 57 3.75 2.31 3.73
CA GLU A 57 4.70 1.21 3.50
C GLU A 57 6.01 1.70 2.91
N GLN A 58 5.97 2.60 1.93
CA GLN A 58 7.17 3.13 1.30
C GLN A 58 7.79 4.31 2.07
N GLY A 59 7.04 4.92 2.99
CA GLY A 59 7.41 6.17 3.64
C GLY A 59 7.56 7.28 2.62
N LEU A 60 6.69 7.30 1.61
CA LEU A 60 6.71 8.26 0.50
C LEU A 60 5.37 8.98 0.42
N PRO A 61 5.35 10.29 0.09
CA PRO A 61 4.12 10.98 -0.22
C PRO A 61 3.49 10.42 -1.50
N LEU A 62 2.16 10.50 -1.64
CA LEU A 62 1.43 10.01 -2.81
C LEU A 62 0.44 11.07 -3.31
N ALA A 63 0.59 11.46 -4.56
CA ALA A 63 -0.40 12.26 -5.28
C ALA A 63 -1.34 11.34 -6.06
N ARG A 64 -2.63 11.38 -5.76
CA ARG A 64 -3.67 10.59 -6.45
C ARG A 64 -4.54 11.51 -7.29
N SER A 65 -4.59 11.24 -8.59
CA SER A 65 -5.51 11.85 -9.56
C SER A 65 -6.50 10.79 -10.04
N ALA A 66 -7.75 10.94 -9.64
CA ALA A 66 -8.81 9.98 -9.94
C ALA A 66 -9.92 10.62 -10.79
N ASN A 67 -10.21 10.04 -11.96
CA ASN A 67 -11.43 10.36 -12.69
C ASN A 67 -12.64 9.78 -11.96
N THR A 68 -13.66 10.62 -11.74
CA THR A 68 -14.91 10.40 -10.93
C THR A 68 -14.71 9.88 -9.50
N GLY A 69 -13.50 9.45 -9.15
CA GLY A 69 -13.06 8.99 -7.85
C GLY A 69 -12.63 10.11 -6.92
N ILE A 70 -11.98 9.73 -5.82
CA ILE A 70 -11.40 10.68 -4.86
C ILE A 70 -9.96 10.99 -5.30
N SER A 71 -9.70 12.26 -5.61
CA SER A 71 -8.34 12.77 -5.82
C SER A 71 -7.80 13.31 -4.51
N ALA A 72 -6.52 13.06 -4.20
CA ALA A 72 -5.96 13.39 -2.88
C ALA A 72 -4.44 13.57 -2.90
N MET A 73 -3.94 14.46 -2.05
CA MET A 73 -2.54 14.53 -1.65
C MET A 73 -2.36 13.80 -0.31
N ILE A 74 -1.50 12.79 -0.27
CA ILE A 74 -1.30 11.90 0.88
C ILE A 74 0.14 12.02 1.39
N ASP A 75 0.31 12.25 2.69
CA ASP A 75 1.64 12.29 3.32
C ASP A 75 2.26 10.88 3.48
N PRO A 76 3.56 10.76 3.76
CA PRO A 76 4.23 9.47 4.00
C PRO A 76 3.69 8.65 5.18
N LYS A 77 2.82 9.23 6.02
CA LYS A 77 2.16 8.58 7.14
C LYS A 77 0.72 8.19 6.79
N GLY A 78 0.35 8.30 5.50
CA GLY A 78 -0.96 7.96 4.97
C GLY A 78 -2.06 8.96 5.34
N ARG A 79 -1.74 10.18 5.76
CA ARG A 79 -2.74 11.22 6.05
C ARG A 79 -3.10 11.94 4.77
N VAL A 80 -4.39 12.14 4.54
CA VAL A 80 -4.88 12.99 3.45
C VAL A 80 -4.70 14.45 3.89
N THR A 81 -3.86 15.18 3.15
CA THR A 81 -3.55 16.59 3.41
C THR A 81 -4.47 17.52 2.64
N GLU A 82 -4.81 17.15 1.40
CA GLU A 82 -5.79 17.82 0.55
C GLU A 82 -6.58 16.79 -0.25
N ARG A 83 -7.83 17.09 -0.61
CA ARG A 83 -8.66 16.19 -1.43
C ARG A 83 -9.76 16.88 -2.22
N LEU A 84 -10.14 16.24 -3.33
CA LEU A 84 -11.39 16.46 -4.04
C LEU A 84 -12.33 15.28 -3.80
N GLY A 85 -13.59 15.56 -3.50
CA GLY A 85 -14.60 14.55 -3.18
C GLY A 85 -14.95 13.64 -4.36
N LEU A 86 -15.62 12.53 -4.06
CA LEU A 86 -16.13 11.59 -5.08
C LEU A 86 -17.14 12.30 -5.99
N GLY A 87 -17.01 12.11 -7.31
CA GLY A 87 -17.90 12.72 -8.31
C GLY A 87 -17.81 14.24 -8.41
N VAL A 88 -16.87 14.88 -7.71
CA VAL A 88 -16.71 16.34 -7.73
C VAL A 88 -15.79 16.73 -8.89
N ILE A 89 -16.27 17.63 -9.74
CA ILE A 89 -15.46 18.26 -10.80
C ILE A 89 -14.63 19.37 -10.16
N GLY A 90 -13.32 19.35 -10.37
CA GLY A 90 -12.43 20.37 -9.84
C GLY A 90 -10.96 20.02 -9.94
N HIS A 91 -10.14 20.88 -9.37
CA HIS A 91 -8.71 20.69 -9.17
C HIS A 91 -8.32 21.31 -7.82
N PHE A 92 -7.14 20.96 -7.33
CA PHE A 92 -6.52 21.62 -6.20
C PHE A 92 -5.01 21.61 -6.39
N ASP A 93 -4.35 22.66 -5.91
CA ASP A 93 -2.91 22.69 -5.76
C ASP A 93 -2.55 22.30 -4.32
N ALA A 94 -1.57 21.41 -4.17
CA ALA A 94 -1.10 20.99 -2.85
C ALA A 94 0.44 20.93 -2.83
N PRO A 95 1.07 21.32 -1.71
CA PRO A 95 2.50 21.13 -1.55
C PRO A 95 2.81 19.63 -1.50
N LEU A 96 3.88 19.21 -2.18
CA LEU A 96 4.39 17.84 -2.06
C LEU A 96 5.07 17.67 -0.69
N PRO A 97 4.53 16.85 0.23
CA PRO A 97 5.18 16.60 1.51
C PRO A 97 6.53 15.90 1.32
N PRO A 98 7.51 16.10 2.22
CA PRO A 98 8.80 15.44 2.10
C PRO A 98 8.69 13.93 2.33
N ALA A 99 9.51 13.15 1.65
CA ALA A 99 9.69 11.72 1.92
C ALA A 99 10.25 11.46 3.33
N LEU A 100 9.89 10.31 3.90
CA LEU A 100 10.58 9.78 5.08
C LEU A 100 11.79 8.94 4.66
N PRO A 101 12.72 8.64 5.59
CA PRO A 101 13.70 7.58 5.38
C PRO A 101 13.03 6.25 5.04
N PRO A 102 13.72 5.33 4.34
CA PRO A 102 13.15 4.03 4.00
C PRO A 102 12.65 3.29 5.24
N THR A 103 11.38 2.89 5.23
CA THR A 103 10.72 2.19 6.33
C THR A 103 11.27 0.76 6.49
N ALA A 104 10.97 0.11 7.62
CA ALA A 104 11.26 -1.31 7.79
C ALA A 104 10.61 -2.17 6.69
N TYR A 105 9.38 -1.85 6.30
CA TYR A 105 8.66 -2.56 5.24
C TYR A 105 9.33 -2.39 3.87
N SER A 106 9.72 -1.17 3.48
CA SER A 106 10.38 -0.92 2.19
C SER A 106 11.72 -1.69 2.03
N ARG A 107 12.35 -2.03 3.15
CA ARG A 107 13.61 -2.79 3.22
C ARG A 107 13.39 -4.30 3.23
N LEU A 108 12.48 -4.78 4.09
CA LEU A 108 12.29 -6.20 4.38
C LEU A 108 11.17 -6.85 3.56
N GLY A 109 10.23 -6.06 3.04
CA GLY A 109 9.01 -6.53 2.40
C GLY A 109 8.21 -7.45 3.33
N ASP A 110 7.59 -8.47 2.74
CA ASP A 110 6.73 -9.43 3.44
C ASP A 110 7.53 -10.51 4.21
N PHE A 111 8.86 -10.50 4.14
CA PHE A 111 9.71 -11.54 4.72
C PHE A 111 9.45 -11.79 6.23
N PRO A 112 9.35 -10.77 7.10
CA PRO A 112 9.10 -11.01 8.52
C PRO A 112 7.77 -11.73 8.78
N VAL A 113 6.73 -11.43 8.00
CA VAL A 113 5.42 -12.07 8.11
C VAL A 113 5.50 -13.51 7.61
N LEU A 114 6.13 -13.75 6.46
CA LEU A 114 6.32 -15.09 5.92
C LEU A 114 7.11 -15.99 6.89
N ALA A 115 8.18 -15.48 7.49
CA ALA A 115 8.97 -16.19 8.49
C ALA A 115 8.12 -16.56 9.72
N ALA A 116 7.30 -15.63 10.21
CA ALA A 116 6.39 -15.88 11.33
C ALA A 116 5.33 -16.93 10.99
N LEU A 117 4.73 -16.88 9.79
CA LEU A 117 3.74 -17.86 9.33
C LEU A 117 4.35 -19.26 9.22
N ILE A 118 5.55 -19.39 8.64
CA ILE A 118 6.27 -20.66 8.55
C ILE A 118 6.54 -21.23 9.95
N LEU A 119 6.99 -20.40 10.89
CA LEU A 119 7.24 -20.82 12.26
C LEU A 119 5.96 -21.30 12.96
N ILE A 120 4.87 -20.55 12.86
CA ILE A 120 3.58 -20.91 13.47
C ILE A 120 3.04 -22.21 12.88
N CYS A 121 3.08 -22.36 11.55
CA CYS A 121 2.68 -23.58 10.87
C CYS A 121 3.54 -24.77 11.30
N GLY A 122 4.87 -24.60 11.35
CA GLY A 122 5.81 -25.63 11.79
C GLY A 122 5.54 -26.08 13.23
N LEU A 123 5.36 -25.14 14.16
CA LEU A 123 5.02 -25.45 15.55
C LEU A 123 3.66 -26.15 15.68
N THR A 124 2.68 -25.77 14.86
CA THR A 124 1.35 -26.39 14.85
C THR A 124 1.42 -27.84 14.36
N VAL A 125 2.14 -28.08 13.26
CA VAL A 125 2.38 -29.44 12.72
C VAL A 125 3.14 -30.30 13.73
N LEU A 126 4.19 -29.77 14.35
CA LEU A 126 4.95 -30.48 15.39
C LEU A 126 4.09 -30.84 16.60
N LYS A 127 3.23 -29.93 17.07
CA LYS A 127 2.30 -30.22 18.18
C LYS A 127 1.28 -31.28 17.79
N PHE A 128 0.69 -31.18 16.61
CA PHE A 128 -0.26 -32.17 16.12
C PHE A 128 0.37 -33.55 15.99
N TRP A 129 1.54 -33.63 15.36
CA TRP A 129 2.27 -34.88 15.18
C TRP A 129 2.66 -35.52 16.52
N ASN A 130 3.17 -34.73 17.47
CA ASN A 130 3.45 -35.21 18.83
C ASN A 130 2.18 -35.63 19.58
N GLY A 131 1.05 -34.96 19.38
CA GLY A 131 -0.22 -35.29 20.03
C GLY A 131 -0.90 -36.55 19.50
N VAL A 132 -0.75 -36.83 18.20
CA VAL A 132 -1.33 -38.01 17.53
C VAL A 132 -0.42 -39.24 17.68
N PHE A 133 0.89 -39.11 17.44
CA PHE A 133 1.80 -40.25 17.38
C PHE A 133 2.54 -40.56 18.69
N ARG A 134 2.60 -39.64 19.67
CA ARG A 134 3.11 -39.98 21.02
C ARG A 134 2.02 -40.44 21.99
N ARG A 135 0.75 -40.48 21.57
CA ARG A 135 -0.39 -40.98 22.38
C ARG A 135 -0.68 -42.48 22.21
N THR A 136 0.29 -43.28 21.78
CA THR A 136 0.26 -44.74 21.93
C THR A 136 1.15 -45.19 23.09
N PRO A 137 0.61 -45.26 24.33
CA PRO A 137 1.15 -46.14 25.34
C PRO A 137 0.28 -47.40 25.49
N ARG A 138 0.90 -48.54 25.12
CA ARG A 138 0.65 -49.94 25.54
C ARG A 138 -0.71 -50.58 25.28
#